data_AF-A0A2H9U7X5-F1
#
_entry.id   AF-A0A2H9U7X5-F1
#
_cell.length_a   1.000
_cell.length_b   1.000
_cell.length_c   1.000
_cell.angle_alpha   90.00
_cell.angle_beta   90.00
_cell.angle_gamma   90.00
#
_symmetry.space_group_name_H-M   'P 1'
#
loop_
_entity.id
_entity.type
_entity.pdbx_description
1 polymer ?
#
loop_
_entity_poly.entity_id
_entity_poly.type
_entity_poly.pdbx_seq_one_letter_code
_entity_poly.pdbx_strand_id
1 'polypeptide(L)'
;MTTIFIAGSIAIKNLHPLVLERIKKMVDSQYRIVVGDANGADSSIQQALLELGCTNATVFCSSSQPRNNIGRWPTRVVDSGYKDGSRAFFTAKDIKMAEEADCGLMVWDTKSTGTLSNVIELLKRKKNSVVFINKNKEFVIVKSPEHLDTLITHMSPHSIQKAEEKISLSQRLHELKNEQLSMFS
;
A
#
# COMPACT_ATOMS: atom_id res chain seq x y z
N MET A 1 10.15 -17.12 3.36
CA MET A 1 9.16 -16.96 2.27
C MET A 1 8.86 -15.49 2.15
N THR A 2 9.04 -14.88 0.98
CA THR A 2 8.84 -13.44 0.80
C THR A 2 7.37 -13.07 0.91
N THR A 3 7.07 -12.04 1.70
CA THR A 3 5.74 -11.48 1.88
C THR A 3 5.61 -10.15 1.14
N ILE A 4 4.55 -9.98 0.36
CA ILE A 4 4.32 -8.79 -0.45
C ILE A 4 3.02 -8.11 -0.01
N PHE A 5 3.13 -6.85 0.38
CA PHE A 5 1.98 -6.01 0.67
C PHE A 5 1.45 -5.39 -0.63
N ILE A 6 0.23 -5.74 -1.03
CA ILE A 6 -0.43 -5.16 -2.19
C ILE A 6 -1.61 -4.30 -1.73
N ALA A 7 -1.62 -3.03 -2.15
CA ALA A 7 -2.70 -2.10 -1.85
C ALA A 7 -2.85 -1.06 -2.98
N GLY A 8 -3.89 -0.24 -2.90
CA GLY A 8 -4.01 0.88 -3.83
C GLY A 8 -5.08 1.90 -3.47
N SER A 9 -5.26 2.87 -4.36
CA SER A 9 -6.24 3.94 -4.17
C SER A 9 -7.68 3.38 -4.23
N ILE A 10 -8.52 3.76 -3.28
CA ILE A 10 -9.95 3.38 -3.25
C ILE A 10 -10.72 3.79 -4.52
N ALA A 11 -10.25 4.81 -5.24
CA ALA A 11 -10.85 5.27 -6.50
C ALA A 11 -10.58 4.32 -7.68
N ILE A 12 -9.60 3.43 -7.58
CA ILE A 12 -9.22 2.49 -8.65
C ILE A 12 -10.08 1.23 -8.49
N LYS A 13 -10.99 0.98 -9.43
CA LYS A 13 -11.88 -0.20 -9.42
C LYS A 13 -11.52 -1.26 -10.44
N ASN A 14 -10.56 -0.96 -11.32
CA ASN A 14 -10.07 -1.86 -12.35
C ASN A 14 -8.54 -1.75 -12.37
N LEU A 15 -7.88 -2.91 -12.28
CA LEU A 15 -6.42 -2.96 -12.36
C LEU A 15 -5.97 -2.91 -13.82
N HIS A 16 -4.87 -2.20 -14.07
CA HIS A 16 -4.27 -2.18 -15.39
C HIS A 16 -3.64 -3.55 -15.70
N PRO A 17 -3.62 -4.01 -16.97
CA PRO A 17 -3.01 -5.29 -17.35
C PRO A 17 -1.58 -5.48 -16.83
N LEU A 18 -0.75 -4.43 -16.89
CA LEU A 18 0.61 -4.47 -16.34
C LEU A 18 0.66 -4.78 -14.84
N VAL A 19 -0.33 -4.31 -14.06
CA VAL A 19 -0.44 -4.64 -12.63
C VAL A 19 -0.86 -6.10 -12.46
N LEU A 20 -1.81 -6.58 -13.27
CA LEU A 20 -2.24 -7.99 -13.25
C LEU A 20 -1.08 -8.93 -13.58
N GLU A 21 -0.26 -8.60 -14.59
CA GLU A 21 0.95 -9.36 -14.91
C GLU A 21 1.95 -9.40 -13.75
N ARG A 22 2.09 -8.28 -13.02
CA ARG A 22 2.96 -8.20 -11.85
C ARG A 22 2.45 -9.07 -10.71
N ILE A 23 1.14 -9.05 -10.45
CA ILE A 23 0.48 -9.92 -9.46
C ILE A 23 0.62 -11.38 -9.88
N LYS A 24 0.38 -11.72 -11.15
CA LYS A 24 0.56 -13.08 -11.68
C LYS A 24 1.96 -13.61 -11.40
N LYS A 25 3.00 -12.83 -11.68
CA LYS A 25 4.39 -13.22 -11.36
C LYS A 25 4.60 -13.51 -9.87
N MET A 26 3.93 -12.77 -8.98
CA MET A 26 4.02 -13.00 -7.53
C MET A 26 3.32 -14.28 -7.10
N VAL A 27 2.15 -14.57 -7.69
CA VAL A 27 1.39 -15.82 -7.48
C VAL A 27 2.16 -17.02 -8.01
N ASP A 28 2.69 -16.94 -9.24
CA ASP A 28 3.51 -17.99 -9.86
C ASP A 28 4.78 -18.28 -9.03
N SER A 29 5.35 -17.25 -8.39
CA SER A 29 6.49 -17.38 -7.48
C SER A 29 6.12 -17.85 -6.06
N GLN A 30 4.84 -18.12 -5.81
CA GLN A 30 4.30 -18.58 -4.52
C GLN A 30 4.62 -17.64 -3.33
N TYR A 31 4.78 -16.34 -3.60
CA TYR A 31 4.97 -15.37 -2.53
C TYR A 31 3.72 -15.27 -1.66
N ARG A 32 3.93 -14.94 -0.38
CA ARG A 32 2.83 -14.62 0.53
C ARG A 32 2.32 -13.24 0.20
N ILE A 33 1.00 -13.08 0.07
CA ILE A 33 0.39 -11.80 -0.28
C ILE A 33 -0.46 -11.31 0.89
N VAL A 34 -0.20 -10.10 1.36
CA VAL A 34 -1.05 -9.43 2.34
C VAL A 34 -1.77 -8.27 1.67
N VAL A 35 -3.09 -8.19 1.88
CA VAL A 35 -3.97 -7.20 1.24
C VAL A 35 -5.03 -6.73 2.24
N GLY A 36 -5.49 -5.50 2.09
CA GLY A 36 -6.57 -4.97 2.90
C GLY A 36 -7.95 -5.45 2.48
N ASP A 37 -8.94 -5.11 3.30
CA ASP A 37 -10.35 -5.39 3.09
C ASP A 37 -11.14 -4.24 2.43
N ALA A 38 -10.47 -3.14 2.00
CA ALA A 38 -11.16 -1.97 1.50
C ALA A 38 -11.86 -2.21 0.15
N ASN A 39 -12.79 -1.32 -0.20
CA ASN A 39 -13.31 -1.26 -1.57
C ASN A 39 -12.26 -0.66 -2.51
N GLY A 40 -12.50 -0.77 -3.82
CA GLY A 40 -11.64 -0.17 -4.84
C GLY A 40 -10.47 -1.08 -5.16
N ALA A 41 -9.25 -0.59 -4.98
CA ALA A 41 -8.06 -1.32 -5.40
C ALA A 41 -7.93 -2.64 -4.64
N ASP A 42 -8.13 -2.65 -3.32
CA ASP A 42 -8.05 -3.84 -2.47
C ASP A 42 -9.01 -4.94 -2.95
N SER A 43 -10.29 -4.63 -3.17
CA SER A 43 -11.26 -5.58 -3.73
C SER A 43 -10.87 -6.05 -5.14
N SER A 44 -10.29 -5.17 -5.98
CA SER A 44 -9.84 -5.54 -7.33
C SER A 44 -8.62 -6.45 -7.29
N ILE A 45 -7.71 -6.22 -6.35
CA ILE A 45 -6.55 -7.07 -6.08
C ILE A 45 -7.03 -8.43 -5.58
N GLN A 46 -7.94 -8.47 -4.61
CA GLN A 46 -8.55 -9.72 -4.15
C GLN A 46 -9.19 -10.49 -5.31
N GLN A 47 -9.97 -9.84 -6.17
CA GLN A 47 -10.56 -10.51 -7.34
C GLN A 47 -9.48 -11.11 -8.26
N ALA A 48 -8.44 -10.34 -8.58
CA ALA A 48 -7.33 -10.82 -9.40
C ALA A 48 -6.58 -12.01 -8.76
N LEU A 49 -6.37 -11.98 -7.44
CA LEU A 49 -5.74 -13.08 -6.71
C LEU A 49 -6.58 -14.36 -6.78
N LEU A 50 -7.91 -14.25 -6.67
CA LEU A 50 -8.82 -15.38 -6.80
C LEU A 50 -8.77 -15.98 -8.22
N GLU A 51 -8.85 -15.14 -9.25
CA GLU A 51 -8.81 -15.57 -10.65
C GLU A 51 -7.48 -16.22 -11.03
N LEU A 52 -6.38 -15.77 -10.41
CA LEU A 52 -5.05 -16.34 -10.59
C LEU A 52 -4.83 -17.61 -9.72
N GLY A 53 -5.82 -18.05 -8.95
CA GLY A 53 -5.71 -19.24 -8.10
C GLY A 53 -4.76 -19.08 -6.92
N CYS A 54 -4.56 -17.85 -6.43
CA CYS A 54 -3.67 -17.60 -5.30
C CYS A 54 -4.22 -18.22 -4.01
N THR A 55 -3.45 -19.12 -3.41
CA THR A 55 -3.79 -19.76 -2.12
C THR A 55 -3.07 -19.11 -0.93
N ASN A 56 -1.94 -18.44 -1.18
CA ASN A 56 -1.07 -17.86 -0.15
C ASN A 56 -1.35 -16.37 0.11
N ALA A 57 -2.63 -16.00 0.24
CA ALA A 57 -3.03 -14.64 0.59
C ALA A 57 -3.57 -14.56 2.03
N THR A 58 -3.51 -13.36 2.62
CA THR A 58 -4.11 -13.05 3.93
C THR A 58 -4.75 -11.67 3.86
N VAL A 59 -6.03 -11.60 4.25
CA VAL A 59 -6.78 -10.33 4.26
C VAL A 59 -6.69 -9.69 5.63
N PHE A 60 -6.22 -8.45 5.68
CA PHE A 60 -6.21 -7.68 6.92
C PHE A 60 -7.47 -6.84 7.02
N CYS A 61 -8.04 -6.79 8.22
CA CYS A 61 -9.19 -5.95 8.54
C CYS A 61 -9.03 -5.32 9.92
N SER A 62 -9.61 -4.13 10.08
CA SER A 62 -9.59 -3.40 11.36
C SER A 62 -10.72 -3.84 12.31
N SER A 63 -11.74 -4.55 11.79
CA SER A 63 -12.90 -5.05 12.53
C SER A 63 -12.95 -6.57 12.54
N SER A 64 -13.75 -7.14 13.45
CA SER A 64 -13.97 -8.59 13.59
C SER A 64 -14.43 -9.25 12.28
N GLN A 65 -15.19 -8.53 11.47
CA GLN A 65 -15.56 -8.95 10.11
C GLN A 65 -14.89 -8.04 9.08
N PRO A 66 -14.20 -8.61 8.05
CA PRO A 66 -13.67 -7.82 6.94
C PRO A 66 -14.81 -7.26 6.09
N ARG A 67 -14.63 -6.06 5.55
CA ARG A 67 -15.59 -5.51 4.58
C ARG A 67 -15.66 -6.37 3.32
N ASN A 68 -14.51 -6.86 2.86
CA ASN A 68 -14.41 -7.77 1.72
C ASN A 68 -13.36 -8.85 1.97
N ASN A 69 -13.71 -10.09 1.64
CA ASN A 69 -12.78 -11.22 1.53
C ASN A 69 -13.26 -12.16 0.41
N ILE A 70 -12.98 -11.78 -0.83
CA ILE A 70 -13.57 -12.40 -2.03
C ILE A 70 -13.13 -13.86 -2.18
N GLY A 71 -11.83 -14.14 -1.99
CA GLY A 71 -11.29 -15.49 -2.10
C GLY A 71 -11.35 -16.33 -0.82
N ARG A 72 -12.02 -15.83 0.24
CA ARG A 72 -12.17 -16.54 1.53
C ARG A 72 -10.83 -16.95 2.15
N TRP A 73 -9.81 -16.11 2.01
CA TRP A 73 -8.50 -16.33 2.62
C TRP A 73 -8.54 -16.16 4.13
N PRO A 74 -7.52 -16.65 4.87
CA PRO A 74 -7.35 -16.31 6.27
C PRO A 74 -7.41 -14.81 6.51
N THR A 75 -8.13 -14.40 7.55
CA THR A 75 -8.26 -13.01 7.96
C THR A 75 -7.38 -12.71 9.15
N ARG A 76 -6.74 -11.53 9.16
CA ARG A 76 -5.98 -11.01 10.30
C ARG A 76 -6.64 -9.73 10.79
N VAL A 77 -7.30 -9.83 11.94
CA VAL A 77 -7.92 -8.68 12.61
C VAL A 77 -6.85 -7.91 13.36
N VAL A 78 -6.80 -6.59 13.15
CA VAL A 78 -5.92 -5.68 13.89
C VAL A 78 -6.78 -4.83 14.82
N ASP A 79 -6.83 -5.23 16.09
CA ASP A 79 -7.43 -4.39 17.14
C ASP A 79 -6.47 -3.26 17.49
N SER A 80 -6.88 -2.04 17.18
CA SER A 80 -6.06 -0.85 17.38
C SER A 80 -6.48 -0.03 18.60
N GLY A 81 -7.58 -0.40 19.29
CA GLY A 81 -8.17 0.41 20.36
C GLY A 81 -8.59 1.83 19.94
N TYR A 82 -8.58 2.14 18.64
CA TYR A 82 -9.00 3.43 18.10
C TYR A 82 -10.49 3.41 17.81
N LYS A 83 -11.12 4.58 17.84
CA LYS A 83 -12.54 4.71 17.45
C LYS A 83 -12.78 4.10 16.07
N ASP A 84 -13.75 3.21 15.98
CA ASP A 84 -14.18 2.57 14.73
C ASP A 84 -14.41 3.59 13.62
N GLY A 85 -13.88 3.29 12.43
CA GLY A 85 -14.00 4.14 11.25
C GLY A 85 -13.13 5.40 11.27
N SER A 86 -12.34 5.64 12.33
CA SER A 86 -11.36 6.74 12.34
C SER A 86 -10.20 6.46 11.38
N ARG A 87 -9.45 7.52 11.01
CA ARG A 87 -8.24 7.35 10.20
C ARG A 87 -7.22 6.46 10.91
N ALA A 88 -6.99 6.69 12.20
CA ALA A 88 -6.04 5.91 13.00
C ALA A 88 -6.41 4.41 13.03
N PHE A 89 -7.70 4.10 13.09
CA PHE A 89 -8.22 2.73 13.01
C PHE A 89 -7.87 2.02 11.68
N PHE A 90 -7.99 2.71 10.54
CA PHE A 90 -7.59 2.14 9.26
C PHE A 90 -6.06 2.10 9.09
N THR A 91 -5.35 3.12 9.57
CA THR A 91 -3.89 3.21 9.46
C THR A 91 -3.19 2.15 10.31
N ALA A 92 -3.71 1.79 11.49
CA ALA A 92 -3.10 0.74 12.34
C ALA A 92 -3.01 -0.62 11.61
N LYS A 93 -4.05 -0.95 10.84
CA LYS A 93 -4.08 -2.13 9.98
C LYS A 93 -3.02 -2.06 8.88
N ASP A 94 -2.93 -0.93 8.19
CA ASP A 94 -1.95 -0.71 7.12
C ASP A 94 -0.50 -0.78 7.64
N ILE A 95 -0.26 -0.23 8.85
CA ILE A 95 1.02 -0.35 9.57
C ILE A 95 1.36 -1.82 9.81
N LYS A 96 0.39 -2.64 10.24
CA LYS A 96 0.63 -4.07 10.49
C LYS A 96 0.95 -4.84 9.19
N MET A 97 0.30 -4.50 8.07
CA MET A 97 0.63 -5.06 6.77
C MET A 97 2.06 -4.69 6.33
N ALA A 98 2.45 -3.42 6.51
CA ALA A 98 3.81 -2.95 6.21
C ALA A 98 4.87 -3.57 7.15
N GLU A 99 4.51 -3.89 8.39
CA GLU A 99 5.36 -4.62 9.33
C GLU A 99 5.60 -6.07 8.89
N GLU A 100 4.57 -6.78 8.41
CA GLU A 100 4.68 -8.19 7.99
C GLU A 100 5.34 -8.36 6.61
N ALA A 101 5.17 -7.41 5.70
CA ALA A 101 5.68 -7.54 4.34
C ALA A 101 7.19 -7.31 4.22
N ASP A 102 7.85 -7.90 3.22
CA ASP A 102 9.25 -7.63 2.87
C ASP A 102 9.36 -6.51 1.81
N CYS A 103 8.34 -6.38 0.96
CA CYS A 103 8.20 -5.29 0.01
C CYS A 103 6.74 -4.99 -0.32
N GLY A 104 6.49 -3.90 -1.05
CA GLY A 104 5.14 -3.48 -1.44
C GLY A 104 4.91 -3.35 -2.94
N LEU A 105 3.66 -3.57 -3.38
CA LEU A 105 3.13 -3.16 -4.67
C LEU A 105 1.94 -2.22 -4.45
N MET A 106 2.07 -0.97 -4.86
CA MET A 106 1.06 0.07 -4.63
C MET A 106 0.45 0.54 -5.94
N VAL A 107 -0.87 0.48 -6.09
CA VAL A 107 -1.58 0.99 -7.27
C VAL A 107 -2.14 2.36 -6.95
N TRP A 108 -1.56 3.42 -7.53
CA TRP A 108 -1.79 4.79 -7.08
C TRP A 108 -2.37 5.70 -8.17
N ASP A 109 -3.31 6.55 -7.77
CA ASP A 109 -4.04 7.50 -8.62
C ASP A 109 -3.48 8.93 -8.55
N THR A 110 -2.30 9.12 -7.93
CA THR A 110 -1.65 10.40 -7.66
C THR A 110 -2.42 11.34 -6.72
N LYS A 111 -3.42 10.81 -6.01
CA LYS A 111 -4.32 11.57 -5.12
C LYS A 111 -4.47 10.93 -3.74
N SER A 112 -4.51 9.60 -3.67
CA SER A 112 -4.75 8.86 -2.44
C SER A 112 -3.62 9.07 -1.44
N THR A 113 -3.92 9.78 -0.35
CA THR A 113 -3.01 9.98 0.77
C THR A 113 -2.78 8.69 1.55
N GLY A 114 -3.75 7.76 1.55
CA GLY A 114 -3.62 6.46 2.20
C GLY A 114 -2.58 5.58 1.51
N THR A 115 -2.64 5.49 0.19
CA THR A 115 -1.66 4.73 -0.61
C THR A 115 -0.27 5.34 -0.49
N LEU A 116 -0.15 6.67 -0.51
CA LEU A 116 1.11 7.36 -0.27
C LEU A 116 1.65 7.08 1.15
N SER A 117 0.77 7.02 2.16
CA SER A 117 1.16 6.66 3.53
C SER A 117 1.72 5.25 3.63
N ASN A 118 1.17 4.30 2.88
CA ASN A 118 1.68 2.92 2.84
C ASN A 118 3.10 2.85 2.25
N VAL A 119 3.38 3.66 1.22
CA VAL A 119 4.74 3.82 0.66
C VAL A 119 5.69 4.39 1.71
N ILE A 120 5.30 5.46 2.39
CA ILE A 120 6.10 6.11 3.44
C ILE A 120 6.37 5.13 4.59
N GLU A 121 5.37 4.36 5.02
CA GLU A 121 5.49 3.39 6.12
C GLU A 121 6.45 2.25 5.76
N LEU A 122 6.39 1.72 4.54
CA LEU A 122 7.35 0.73 4.05
C LEU A 122 8.77 1.32 4.03
N LEU A 123 8.92 2.54 3.53
CA LEU A 123 10.22 3.20 3.44
C LEU A 123 10.84 3.47 4.82
N LYS A 124 10.04 3.92 5.80
CA LYS A 124 10.47 4.09 7.20
C LYS A 124 10.99 2.77 7.80
N ARG A 125 10.46 1.64 7.34
CA ARG A 125 10.89 0.29 7.73
C ARG A 125 12.03 -0.26 6.87
N LYS A 126 12.64 0.58 6.02
CA LYS A 126 13.70 0.20 5.08
C LYS A 126 13.27 -0.88 4.08
N LYS A 127 11.98 -0.91 3.74
CA LYS A 127 11.38 -1.86 2.79
C LYS A 127 11.06 -1.16 1.49
N ASN A 128 11.36 -1.84 0.39
CA ASN A 128 11.14 -1.29 -0.95
C ASN A 128 9.68 -1.39 -1.34
N SER A 129 9.20 -0.46 -2.15
CA SER A 129 7.90 -0.57 -2.81
C SER A 129 7.99 -0.27 -4.30
N VAL A 130 7.12 -0.91 -5.07
CA VAL A 130 6.91 -0.61 -6.48
C VAL A 130 5.54 0.05 -6.59
N VAL A 131 5.51 1.27 -7.11
CA VAL A 131 4.28 2.06 -7.22
C VAL A 131 3.89 2.14 -8.69
N PHE A 132 2.72 1.62 -9.03
CA PHE A 132 2.12 1.80 -10.34
C PHE A 132 1.32 3.10 -10.37
N ILE A 133 1.77 4.05 -11.18
CA ILE A 133 1.10 5.34 -11.37
C ILE A 133 0.01 5.16 -12.43
N ASN A 134 -1.24 5.04 -11.98
CA ASN A 134 -2.36 4.72 -12.86
C ASN A 134 -2.63 5.82 -13.91
N LYS A 135 -2.22 7.07 -13.68
CA LYS A 135 -2.35 8.13 -14.68
C LYS A 135 -1.37 7.96 -15.84
N ASN A 136 -0.13 7.59 -15.53
CA ASN A 136 0.98 7.53 -16.48
C ASN A 136 1.23 6.12 -17.03
N LYS A 137 0.60 5.10 -16.42
CA LYS A 137 0.76 3.68 -16.76
C LYS A 137 2.19 3.16 -16.61
N GLU A 138 2.91 3.69 -15.64
CA GLU A 138 4.30 3.35 -15.38
C GLU A 138 4.53 2.85 -13.95
N PHE A 139 5.62 2.13 -13.76
CA PHE A 139 6.08 1.69 -12.44
C PHE A 139 7.25 2.56 -11.98
N VAL A 140 7.15 3.08 -10.76
CA VAL A 140 8.22 3.76 -10.05
C VAL A 140 8.67 2.89 -8.89
N ILE A 141 9.97 2.67 -8.75
CA ILE A 141 10.53 1.92 -7.63
C ILE A 141 10.94 2.91 -6.55
N VAL A 142 10.41 2.74 -5.34
CA VAL A 142 10.75 3.55 -4.17
C VAL A 142 11.59 2.73 -3.22
N LYS A 143 12.87 3.08 -3.11
CA LYS A 143 13.84 2.47 -2.19
C LYS A 143 14.45 3.46 -1.20
N SER A 144 14.25 4.75 -1.45
CA SER A 144 14.86 5.83 -0.68
C SER A 144 13.94 7.07 -0.70
N PRO A 145 14.14 8.03 0.22
CA PRO A 145 13.34 9.25 0.29
C PRO A 145 13.38 10.10 -1.00
N GLU A 146 14.46 10.06 -1.78
CA GLU A 146 14.56 10.80 -3.05
C GLU A 146 13.60 10.23 -4.12
N HIS A 147 13.37 8.91 -4.12
CA HIS A 147 12.38 8.30 -5.01
C HIS A 147 10.95 8.70 -4.62
N LEU A 148 10.71 9.06 -3.36
CA LEU A 148 9.42 9.55 -2.91
C LEU A 148 9.13 10.95 -3.46
N ASP A 149 10.15 11.80 -3.62
CA ASP A 149 10.01 13.10 -4.29
C ASP A 149 9.48 12.93 -5.72
N THR A 150 9.93 11.88 -6.42
CA THR A 150 9.42 11.55 -7.76
C THR A 150 7.90 11.34 -7.73
N LEU A 151 7.37 10.58 -6.77
CA LEU A 151 5.92 10.38 -6.64
C LEU A 151 5.15 11.70 -6.44
N ILE A 152 5.73 12.63 -5.66
CA ILE A 152 5.12 13.92 -5.37
C ILE A 152 5.03 14.78 -6.64
N THR A 153 5.99 14.68 -7.57
CA THR A 153 5.91 15.40 -8.85
C THR A 153 4.71 15.01 -9.71
N HIS A 154 4.13 13.81 -9.51
CA HIS A 154 2.92 13.37 -10.21
C HIS A 154 1.62 13.85 -9.56
N MET A 155 1.68 14.46 -8.37
CA MET A 155 0.53 15.01 -7.66
C MET A 155 0.19 16.41 -8.17
N SER A 156 -1.10 16.76 -8.17
CA SER A 156 -1.49 18.16 -8.38
C SER A 156 -1.29 18.99 -7.11
N PRO A 157 -1.18 20.33 -7.21
CA PRO A 157 -1.04 21.20 -6.03
C PRO A 157 -2.12 20.97 -4.97
N HIS A 158 -3.37 20.76 -5.42
CA HIS A 158 -4.49 20.43 -4.53
C HIS A 158 -4.34 19.04 -3.86
N SER A 159 -3.81 18.03 -4.57
CA SER A 159 -3.52 16.74 -3.95
C SER A 159 -2.39 16.84 -2.91
N ILE A 160 -1.37 17.67 -3.19
CA ILE A 160 -0.26 17.93 -2.26
C ILE A 160 -0.80 18.61 -1.00
N GLN A 161 -1.62 19.65 -1.14
CA GLN A 161 -2.26 20.32 -0.01
C GLN A 161 -3.07 19.33 0.84
N LYS A 162 -3.88 18.46 0.21
CA LYS A 162 -4.61 17.41 0.93
C LYS A 162 -3.71 16.40 1.63
N ALA A 163 -2.55 16.07 1.04
CA ALA A 163 -1.58 15.21 1.69
C ALA A 163 -0.96 15.91 2.91
N GLU A 164 -0.65 17.20 2.80
CA GLU A 164 -0.15 17.98 3.93
C GLU A 164 -1.16 18.01 5.08
N GLU A 165 -2.42 18.37 4.81
CA GLU A 165 -3.49 18.43 5.81
C GLU A 165 -3.77 17.07 6.48
N LYS A 166 -3.65 15.97 5.74
CA LYS A 166 -4.06 14.65 6.22
C LYS A 166 -2.96 13.84 6.88
N ILE A 167 -1.74 13.96 6.39
CA ILE A 167 -0.63 13.09 6.78
C ILE A 167 0.65 13.85 7.12
N SER A 168 0.63 15.20 7.08
CA SER A 168 1.81 16.04 7.33
C SER A 168 2.98 15.62 6.43
N LEU A 169 2.72 15.59 5.13
CA LEU A 169 3.62 15.02 4.11
C LEU A 169 5.03 15.62 4.22
N SER A 170 5.14 16.94 4.32
CA SER A 170 6.41 17.66 4.43
C SER A 170 7.24 17.20 5.64
N GLN A 171 6.60 17.08 6.81
CA GLN A 171 7.23 16.61 8.04
C GLN A 171 7.74 15.17 7.88
N ARG A 172 6.91 14.27 7.35
CA ARG A 172 7.29 12.85 7.15
C ARG A 172 8.48 12.71 6.19
N LEU A 173 8.53 13.53 5.14
CA LEU A 173 9.66 13.55 4.20
C LEU A 173 10.95 14.00 4.87
N HIS A 174 10.85 15.06 5.68
CA HIS A 174 11.99 15.59 6.42
C HIS A 174 12.53 14.57 7.43
N GLU A 175 11.65 13.90 8.18
CA GLU A 175 12.02 12.81 9.10
C GLU A 175 12.77 11.69 8.37
N LEU A 176 12.24 11.21 7.23
CA LEU A 176 12.87 10.17 6.43
C LEU A 176 14.26 10.57 5.90
N LYS A 177 14.42 11.81 5.42
CA LYS A 177 15.70 12.32 4.90
C LYS A 177 16.74 12.48 6.02
N ASN A 178 16.32 12.92 7.20
CA ASN A 178 17.23 13.06 8.34
C ASN A 178 17.67 11.72 8.92
N GLU A 179 16.76 10.73 9.00
CA GLU A 179 17.11 9.36 9.39
C GLU A 179 18.11 8.72 8.42
N GLN A 180 18.00 9.02 7.13
CA GLN A 180 18.95 8.55 6.13
C GLN A 180 20.33 9.20 6.34
N LEU A 181 20.39 10.51 6.58
CA LEU A 181 21.64 11.24 6.82
C LEU A 181 22.36 10.79 8.10
N SER A 182 21.61 10.55 9.18
CA SER A 182 22.19 10.11 10.46
C SER A 182 22.79 8.71 10.41
N MET A 183 22.36 7.85 9.48
CA MET A 183 22.97 6.54 9.26
C MET A 183 24.32 6.60 8.52
N PHE A 184 24.63 7.70 7.85
CA PHE A 184 25.91 7.94 7.17
C PHE A 184 26.87 8.82 7.99
N SER A 185 26.48 9.21 9.21
CA SER A 185 27.26 10.01 10.17
C SER A 185 27.87 9.10 11.24
#